data_AF-A0A0F9V6A1-F1
#
_entry.id   AF-A0A0F9V6A1-F1
#
_cell.length_a   1.000
_cell.length_b   1.000
_cell.length_c   1.000
_cell.angle_alpha   90.00
_cell.angle_beta   90.00
_cell.angle_gamma   90.00
#
_symmetry.space_group_name_H-M   'P 1'
#
loop_
_entity.id
_entity.type
_entity.pdbx_description
1 polymer ?
#
loop_
_entity_poly.entity_id
_entity_poly.type
_entity_poly.pdbx_seq_one_letter_code
_entity_poly.pdbx_strand_id
1 'polypeptide(L)'
;MADTKYTPGPWYSGGCVVWQEEGVMLADLSVPLPSNGLSPDETEANAKLIAQAPAMLEALEACVEWQQHLDSVKYHATAPRTRRDVWREARDAIAAATA
;
A
#
# COMPACT_ATOMS: atom_id res chain seq x y z
N MET A 1 -14.36 -9.84 19.12
CA MET A 1 -13.45 -8.92 18.43
C MET A 1 -13.95 -8.86 17.00
N ALA A 2 -14.32 -7.68 16.48
CA ALA A 2 -14.71 -7.59 15.09
C ALA A 2 -13.49 -7.99 14.27
N ASP A 3 -13.57 -9.07 13.48
CA ASP A 3 -12.60 -9.33 12.43
C ASP A 3 -12.56 -8.07 11.58
N THR A 4 -11.49 -7.29 11.69
CA THR A 4 -11.27 -6.11 10.87
C THR A 4 -11.10 -6.62 9.45
N LYS A 5 -12.21 -6.74 8.73
CA LYS A 5 -12.24 -7.24 7.35
C LYS A 5 -11.40 -6.26 6.55
N TYR A 6 -10.20 -6.68 6.16
CA TYR A 6 -9.35 -5.93 5.26
C TYR A 6 -10.18 -5.55 4.03
N THR A 7 -10.24 -4.26 3.69
CA THR A 7 -10.88 -3.81 2.46
C THR A 7 -10.00 -4.25 1.31
N PRO A 8 -10.40 -5.24 0.48
CA PRO A 8 -9.51 -5.76 -0.55
C PRO A 8 -9.21 -4.67 -1.59
N GLY A 9 -7.95 -4.63 -2.04
CA GLY A 9 -7.55 -3.86 -3.23
C GLY A 9 -8.05 -4.51 -4.53
N PRO A 10 -7.80 -3.88 -5.70
CA PRO A 10 -7.05 -2.64 -5.88
C PRO A 10 -7.87 -1.38 -5.56
N TRP A 11 -7.19 -0.33 -5.11
CA TRP A 11 -7.77 1.00 -4.92
C TRP A 11 -7.15 1.98 -5.92
N TYR A 12 -7.85 3.07 -6.21
CA TYR A 12 -7.34 4.15 -7.05
C TYR A 12 -7.72 5.51 -6.49
N SER A 13 -6.88 6.51 -6.75
CA SER A 13 -7.14 7.90 -6.38
C SER A 13 -7.65 8.69 -7.59
N GLY A 14 -8.69 9.49 -7.39
CA GLY A 14 -9.17 10.50 -8.33
C GLY A 14 -9.22 11.85 -7.64
N GLY A 15 -8.23 12.70 -7.89
CA GLY A 15 -8.05 13.95 -7.13
C GLY A 15 -7.85 13.66 -5.63
N CYS A 16 -8.71 14.23 -4.79
CA CYS A 16 -8.68 14.09 -3.33
C CYS A 16 -9.47 12.89 -2.80
N VAL A 17 -9.95 12.00 -3.66
CA VAL A 17 -10.86 10.90 -3.30
C VAL A 17 -10.24 9.55 -3.65
N VAL A 18 -10.42 8.57 -2.77
CA VAL A 18 -9.97 7.18 -2.94
C VAL A 18 -11.18 6.29 -3.20
N TRP A 19 -11.04 5.41 -4.18
CA TRP A 19 -12.08 4.54 -4.70
C TRP A 19 -11.60 3.09 -4.79
N GLN A 20 -12.55 2.17 -4.75
CA GLN A 20 -12.37 0.76 -5.11
C GLN A 20 -12.78 0.55 -6.58
N GLU A 21 -12.24 -0.49 -7.24
CA GLU A 21 -12.47 -0.84 -8.66
C GLU A 21 -13.96 -0.84 -9.08
N GLU A 22 -14.89 -1.16 -8.17
CA GLU A 22 -16.34 -1.17 -8.41
C GLU A 22 -17.02 0.21 -8.29
N GLY A 23 -16.26 1.30 -8.19
CA GLY A 23 -16.78 2.66 -8.03
C GLY A 23 -17.24 2.99 -6.60
N VAL A 24 -16.89 2.14 -5.63
CA VAL A 24 -17.17 2.38 -4.22
C VAL A 24 -16.18 3.41 -3.68
N MET A 25 -16.67 4.54 -3.18
CA MET A 25 -15.85 5.54 -2.53
C MET A 25 -15.40 5.04 -1.15
N LEU A 26 -14.08 4.98 -0.92
CA LEU A 26 -13.48 4.51 0.33
C LEU A 26 -13.13 5.67 1.26
N ALA A 27 -12.64 6.78 0.72
CA ALA A 27 -12.28 7.95 1.48
C ALA A 27 -12.38 9.22 0.62
N ASP A 28 -12.85 10.32 1.21
CA ASP A 28 -12.81 11.66 0.63
C ASP A 28 -12.00 12.57 1.55
N LEU A 29 -10.87 13.07 1.04
CA LEU A 29 -9.96 13.93 1.77
C LEU A 29 -10.22 15.41 1.49
N SER A 30 -11.15 15.75 0.58
CA SER A 30 -11.48 17.14 0.23
C SER A 30 -12.32 17.88 1.28
N VAL A 31 -12.68 17.20 2.38
CA VAL A 31 -13.54 17.76 3.42
C VAL A 31 -12.90 18.99 4.05
N PRO A 32 -13.54 20.17 4.01
CA PRO A 32 -12.95 21.40 4.52
C PRO A 32 -12.76 21.30 6.04
N LEU A 33 -11.51 21.11 6.47
CA LEU A 33 -11.15 21.17 7.88
C LEU A 33 -11.16 22.64 8.36
N PRO A 34 -11.73 22.94 9.54
CA PRO A 34 -11.75 24.29 10.05
C PRO A 34 -10.32 24.76 10.36
N SER A 35 -9.93 25.85 9.70
CA SER A 35 -8.80 26.75 9.98
C SER A 35 -7.35 26.37 9.61
N ASN A 36 -6.99 25.10 9.37
CA ASN A 36 -5.63 24.71 8.94
C ASN A 36 -5.64 23.60 7.86
N GLY A 37 -6.56 23.67 6.90
CA GLY A 37 -6.75 22.62 5.90
C GLY A 37 -5.48 22.32 5.10
N LEU A 38 -5.28 21.03 4.79
CA LEU A 38 -4.25 20.60 3.84
C LEU A 38 -4.48 21.31 2.50
N SER A 39 -3.40 21.70 1.85
CA SER A 39 -3.46 22.20 0.48
C SER A 39 -4.04 21.11 -0.44
N PRO A 40 -4.63 21.49 -1.59
CA PRO A 40 -5.10 20.51 -2.58
C PRO A 40 -4.00 19.50 -2.98
N ASP A 41 -2.76 19.95 -3.09
CA ASP A 41 -1.60 19.12 -3.44
C ASP A 41 -1.29 18.08 -2.34
N GLU A 42 -1.31 18.49 -1.06
CA GLU A 42 -1.13 17.57 0.07
C GLU A 42 -2.28 16.56 0.16
N THR A 43 -3.49 17.01 -0.15
CA THR A 43 -4.70 16.20 -0.12
C THR A 43 -4.67 15.15 -1.23
N GLU A 44 -4.25 15.52 -2.43
CA GLU A 44 -4.05 14.60 -3.55
C GLU A 44 -2.90 13.62 -3.27
N ALA A 45 -1.77 14.09 -2.74
CA ALA A 45 -0.66 13.22 -2.36
C ALA A 45 -1.07 12.18 -1.32
N ASN A 46 -1.86 12.58 -0.31
CA ASN A 46 -2.40 11.67 0.68
C ASN A 46 -3.40 10.67 0.07
N ALA A 47 -4.25 11.09 -0.87
CA ALA A 47 -5.14 10.20 -1.58
C ALA A 47 -4.37 9.14 -2.39
N LYS A 48 -3.30 9.55 -3.09
CA LYS A 48 -2.38 8.62 -3.79
C LYS A 48 -1.74 7.64 -2.82
N LEU A 49 -1.21 8.13 -1.69
CA LEU A 49 -0.59 7.31 -0.65
C LEU A 49 -1.56 6.25 -0.12
N ILE A 50 -2.80 6.63 0.18
CA ILE A 50 -3.83 5.69 0.65
C ILE A 50 -4.17 4.68 -0.44
N ALA A 51 -4.36 5.11 -1.69
CA ALA A 51 -4.68 4.21 -2.81
C ALA A 51 -3.61 3.12 -3.03
N GLN A 52 -2.35 3.39 -2.68
CA GLN A 52 -1.25 2.43 -2.78
C GLN A 52 -1.09 1.52 -1.54
N ALA A 53 -1.89 1.72 -0.48
CA ALA A 53 -1.77 0.91 0.74
C ALA A 53 -1.90 -0.61 0.50
N PRO A 54 -2.78 -1.11 -0.39
CA PRO A 54 -2.83 -2.53 -0.69
C PRO A 54 -1.53 -3.09 -1.28
N ALA A 55 -0.96 -2.41 -2.28
CA ALA A 55 0.29 -2.83 -2.90
C ALA A 55 1.47 -2.75 -1.90
N MET A 56 1.44 -1.75 -1.01
CA MET A 56 2.45 -1.61 0.04
C MET A 56 2.34 -2.73 1.09
N LEU A 57 1.13 -3.15 1.46
CA LEU A 57 0.91 -4.28 2.36
C LEU A 57 1.47 -5.58 1.74
N GLU A 58 1.11 -5.90 0.50
CA GLU A 58 1.60 -7.09 -0.21
C GLU A 58 3.13 -7.12 -0.28
N ALA A 59 3.76 -5.98 -0.57
CA ALA A 59 5.22 -5.88 -0.63
C ALA A 59 5.89 -6.08 0.75
N LEU A 60 5.27 -5.59 1.83
CA LEU A 60 5.75 -5.79 3.20
C LEU A 60 5.59 -7.25 3.63
N GLU A 61 4.47 -7.89 3.31
CA GLU A 61 4.26 -9.32 3.56
C GLU A 61 5.31 -10.17 2.86
N ALA A 62 5.62 -9.88 1.59
CA ALA A 62 6.69 -10.55 0.85
C ALA A 62 8.08 -10.35 1.49
N CYS A 63 8.35 -9.18 2.09
CA CYS A 63 9.60 -8.94 2.83
C CYS A 63 9.68 -9.77 4.12
N VAL A 64 8.57 -9.89 4.85
CA VAL A 64 8.49 -10.69 6.07
C VAL A 64 8.63 -12.18 5.75
N GLU A 65 7.93 -12.68 4.73
CA GLU A 65 8.04 -14.06 4.26
C GLU A 65 9.48 -14.40 3.87
N TRP A 66 10.14 -13.49 3.13
CA TRP A 66 11.55 -13.65 2.77
C TRP A 66 12.46 -13.75 4.00
N GLN A 67 12.28 -12.88 4.99
CA GLN A 67 13.06 -12.90 6.22
C GLN A 67 12.85 -14.20 6.99
N GLN A 68 11.60 -14.67 7.12
CA GLN A 68 11.27 -15.94 7.76
C GLN A 68 11.86 -17.14 7.02
N HIS A 69 11.91 -17.11 5.68
CA HIS A 69 12.62 -18.12 4.89
C HIS A 69 14.11 -18.12 5.22
N LEU A 70 14.77 -16.96 5.29
CA LEU A 70 16.18 -16.89 5.69
C LEU A 70 16.43 -17.45 7.11
N ASP A 71 15.54 -17.14 8.06
CA ASP A 71 15.67 -17.58 9.45
C ASP A 71 15.39 -19.08 9.64
N SER A 72 14.53 -19.66 8.80
CA SER A 72 14.21 -21.10 8.82
C SER A 72 15.23 -21.96 8.05
N VAL A 73 15.97 -21.37 7.11
CA VAL A 73 16.90 -22.07 6.24
C VAL A 73 18.31 -22.11 6.84
N LYS A 74 18.53 -23.09 7.73
CA LYS A 74 19.87 -23.67 7.94
C LYS A 74 20.34 -24.52 6.75
N TYR A 75 19.47 -24.83 5.78
CA TYR A 75 19.76 -25.75 4.67
C TYR A 75 19.05 -25.36 3.36
N HIS A 76 19.82 -24.81 2.42
CA HIS A 76 19.65 -24.87 0.96
C HIS A 76 18.26 -25.20 0.37
N ALA A 77 17.24 -24.37 0.63
CA ALA A 77 16.03 -24.37 -0.19
C ALA A 77 15.99 -23.08 -1.01
N THR A 78 15.96 -23.23 -2.34
CA THR A 78 15.69 -22.15 -3.29
C THR A 78 14.36 -21.51 -2.92
N ALA A 79 14.42 -20.31 -2.35
CA ALA A 79 13.23 -19.52 -2.06
C ALA A 79 12.42 -19.32 -3.35
N PRO A 80 11.08 -19.36 -3.30
CA PRO A 80 10.21 -19.27 -4.48
C PRO A 80 10.30 -17.92 -5.21
N ARG A 81 10.73 -16.86 -4.53
CA ARG A 81 11.05 -15.54 -5.11
C ARG A 81 12.52 -15.24 -4.85
N THR A 82 13.21 -14.46 -5.67
CA THR A 82 14.57 -14.05 -5.33
C THR A 82 14.56 -12.82 -4.42
N ARG A 83 15.63 -12.63 -3.62
CA ARG A 83 15.85 -11.36 -2.88
C ARG A 83 15.67 -10.15 -3.80
N ARG A 84 16.17 -10.22 -5.03
CA ARG A 84 16.10 -9.12 -5.99
C ARG A 84 14.66 -8.78 -6.38
N ASP A 85 13.77 -9.77 -6.43
CA ASP A 85 12.37 -9.56 -6.77
C ASP A 85 11.62 -8.88 -5.64
N VAL A 86 11.74 -9.41 -4.41
CA VAL A 86 11.11 -8.84 -3.21
C VAL A 86 11.53 -7.38 -3.00
N TRP A 87 12.84 -7.10 -3.11
CA TRP A 87 13.35 -5.73 -2.98
C TRP A 87 12.89 -4.79 -4.09
N ARG A 88 12.71 -5.30 -5.31
CA ARG A 88 12.18 -4.50 -6.43
C ARG A 88 10.71 -4.16 -6.19
N GLU A 89 9.89 -5.15 -5.84
CA GLU A 89 8.46 -4.97 -5.56
C GLU A 89 8.24 -3.94 -4.44
N ALA A 90 8.98 -4.05 -3.33
CA ALA A 90 8.91 -3.08 -2.24
C ALA A 90 9.29 -1.65 -2.66
N ARG A 91 10.38 -1.51 -3.43
CA ARG A 91 10.80 -0.20 -3.92
C ARG A 91 9.79 0.39 -4.89
N ASP A 92 9.26 -0.42 -5.79
CA ASP A 92 8.31 0.03 -6.80
C ASP A 92 6.97 0.44 -6.14
N ALA A 93 6.53 -0.27 -5.09
CA ALA A 93 5.36 0.12 -4.28
C ALA A 93 5.59 1.45 -3.53
N ILE A 94 6.78 1.64 -2.92
CA ILE A 94 7.13 2.91 -2.27
C ILE A 94 7.18 4.06 -3.29
N ALA A 95 7.77 3.82 -4.46
CA ALA A 95 7.85 4.82 -5.52
C ALA A 95 6.45 5.20 -6.03
N ALA A 96 5.57 4.22 -6.26
CA ALA A 96 4.18 4.47 -6.66
C ALA A 96 3.40 5.29 -5.61
N ALA A 97 3.72 5.12 -4.32
CA ALA A 97 3.07 5.83 -3.22
C ALA A 97 3.62 7.25 -2.98
N THR A 98 4.78 7.61 -3.54
CA THR A 98 5.49 8.85 -3.21
C THR A 98 5.82 9.74 -4.43
N ALA A 99 5.50 9.29 -5.64
CA ALA A 99 5.67 10.03 -6.89
C ALA A 99 4.45 10.92 -7.22
#